data_AF-A0A2D4NH97-F1
#
_entry.id   AF-A0A2D4NH97-F1
#
_cell.length_a   1.000
_cell.length_b   1.000
_cell.length_c   1.000
_cell.angle_alpha   90.00
_cell.angle_beta   90.00
_cell.angle_gamma   90.00
#
_symmetry.space_group_name_H-M   'P 1'
#
loop_
_entity.id
_entity.type
_entity.pdbx_description
1 polymer ?
#
loop_
_entity_poly.entity_id
_entity_poly.type
_entity_poly.pdbx_seq_one_letter_code
_entity_poly.pdbx_strand_id
1 'polypeptide(L)'
;SSGRAAPPSLAPEVAQRRLRRPVYDKPPLGREAEVGDMGRPARLELSKAEQDLQEESIQLHQINIFLSDRISLHRRLPERRNPLCKEKKYDYYNLSKTSVIIAFYNEAWSTLLRTVHSVLETSPDILLEEIILVDDYSDKEHLKEALENYLANLRKVRLIRANKREGLVRARLLGASVARGDVLTFLDCHCECHEEWLEPLLERIKEEPSAVICPVIDVIDWNTFEFLGNAGEPQIGGFDWRLVFTWHVVPER
;
A
#
# COMPACT_ATOMS: atom_id res chain seq x y z
N SER A 1 4.12 54.34 9.73
CA SER A 1 3.68 53.39 8.68
C SER A 1 4.69 52.26 8.57
N SER A 2 4.52 51.20 9.38
CA SER A 2 5.40 50.02 9.36
C SER A 2 4.98 49.08 8.23
N GLY A 3 5.71 49.10 7.11
CA GLY A 3 5.54 48.13 6.03
C GLY A 3 6.01 46.75 6.48
N ARG A 4 5.08 45.79 6.59
CA ARG A 4 5.43 44.37 6.74
C ARG A 4 5.97 43.87 5.41
N ALA A 5 7.25 43.48 5.39
CA ALA A 5 7.83 42.75 4.28
C ALA A 5 7.13 41.39 4.14
N ALA A 6 6.72 41.05 2.91
CA ALA A 6 6.22 39.73 2.57
C ALA A 6 7.33 38.69 2.79
N PRO A 7 6.99 37.46 3.25
CA PRO A 7 7.99 36.43 3.45
C PRO A 7 8.63 36.03 2.11
N PRO A 8 9.93 35.66 2.10
CA PRO A 8 10.61 35.30 0.87
C PRO A 8 9.98 34.05 0.24
N SER A 9 9.67 34.12 -1.05
CA SER A 9 9.22 32.98 -1.85
C SER A 9 10.29 31.89 -1.82
N LEU A 10 9.94 30.70 -1.32
CA LEU A 10 10.81 29.52 -1.33
C LEU A 10 11.25 29.19 -2.77
N ALA A 11 12.50 28.80 -2.96
CA ALA A 11 13.01 28.36 -4.25
C ALA A 11 12.12 27.23 -4.82
N PRO A 12 11.80 27.25 -6.13
CA PRO A 12 10.82 26.33 -6.74
C PRO A 12 11.06 24.84 -6.46
N GLU A 13 12.32 24.40 -6.39
CA GLU A 13 12.70 23.01 -6.08
C GLU A 13 12.35 22.60 -4.64
N VAL A 14 12.51 23.50 -3.67
CA VAL A 14 12.16 23.24 -2.26
C VAL A 14 10.64 23.16 -2.09
N ALA A 15 9.91 23.97 -2.85
CA ALA A 15 8.44 23.90 -2.89
C ALA A 15 7.95 22.57 -3.49
N GLN A 16 8.53 22.13 -4.62
CA GLN A 16 8.17 20.84 -5.23
C GLN A 16 8.50 19.65 -4.33
N ARG A 17 9.65 19.65 -3.65
CA ARG A 17 10.04 18.57 -2.73
C ARG A 17 9.06 18.43 -1.55
N ARG A 18 8.44 19.52 -1.10
CA ARG A 18 7.42 19.46 -0.05
C ARG A 18 6.11 18.81 -0.52
N LEU A 19 5.77 18.94 -1.80
CA LEU A 19 4.55 18.36 -2.36
C LEU A 19 4.63 16.84 -2.50
N ARG A 20 5.85 16.30 -2.67
CA ARG A 20 6.11 14.85 -2.69
C ARG A 20 6.10 14.20 -1.30
N ARG A 21 6.02 14.99 -0.23
CA ARG A 21 6.16 14.44 1.13
C ARG A 21 4.98 13.51 1.43
N PRO A 22 5.24 12.29 1.91
CA PRO A 22 4.17 11.38 2.32
C PRO A 22 3.39 11.93 3.52
N VAL A 23 2.26 11.30 3.86
CA VAL A 23 1.48 11.65 5.06
C VAL A 23 2.31 11.48 6.34
N TYR A 24 3.10 10.40 6.38
CA TYR A 24 4.04 10.09 7.47
C TYR A 24 5.43 9.84 6.91
N ASP A 25 6.46 10.38 7.56
CA ASP A 25 7.83 10.02 7.24
C ASP A 25 8.15 8.66 7.88
N LYS A 26 8.74 7.74 7.10
CA LYS A 26 9.22 6.46 7.64
C LYS A 26 10.21 6.70 8.79
N PRO A 27 10.16 5.90 9.87
CA PRO A 27 11.18 5.92 10.92
C PRO A 27 12.60 5.78 10.35
N PRO A 28 13.61 6.42 10.96
CA PRO A 28 14.99 6.27 10.52
C PRO A 28 15.43 4.80 10.58
N LEU A 29 16.21 4.36 9.60
CA LEU A 29 16.81 3.03 9.62
C LEU A 29 17.71 2.89 10.85
N GLY A 30 17.56 1.78 11.57
CA GLY A 30 18.50 1.38 12.62
C GLY A 30 19.93 1.24 12.07
N ARG A 31 20.92 1.17 12.98
CA ARG A 31 22.33 0.96 12.59
C ARG A 31 22.59 -0.45 12.02
N GLU A 32 21.70 -1.39 12.31
CA GLU A 32 21.76 -2.77 11.83
C GLU A 32 20.73 -2.99 10.73
N ALA A 33 21.03 -3.89 9.79
CA ALA A 33 20.08 -4.26 8.75
C ALA A 33 18.90 -5.01 9.39
N GLU A 34 17.76 -4.33 9.49
CA GLU A 34 16.52 -4.91 10.01
C GLU A 34 16.07 -6.09 9.14
N VAL A 35 15.48 -7.10 9.78
CA VAL A 35 15.01 -8.32 9.12
C VAL A 35 14.01 -7.97 8.00
N GLY A 36 14.31 -8.41 6.78
CA GLY A 36 13.45 -8.21 5.62
C GLY A 36 13.36 -6.77 5.10
N ASP A 37 14.16 -5.84 5.64
CA ASP A 37 14.20 -4.46 5.15
C ASP A 37 14.83 -4.39 3.76
N MET A 38 14.50 -3.33 3.01
CA MET A 38 14.83 -3.19 1.59
C MET A 38 14.31 -4.37 0.75
N GLY A 39 13.20 -4.99 1.17
CA GLY A 39 12.53 -6.10 0.49
C GLY A 39 13.39 -7.35 0.30
N ARG A 40 14.45 -7.52 1.10
CA ARG A 40 15.33 -8.69 1.03
C ARG A 40 14.61 -9.94 1.58
N PRO A 41 14.94 -11.14 1.10
CA PRO A 41 14.42 -12.37 1.70
C PRO A 41 14.82 -12.44 3.16
N ALA A 42 13.84 -12.59 4.05
CA ALA A 42 14.06 -12.74 5.47
C ALA A 42 14.09 -14.22 5.85
N ARG A 43 15.04 -14.59 6.71
CA ARG A 43 15.18 -15.92 7.29
C ARG A 43 15.58 -15.77 8.75
N LEU A 44 14.99 -16.60 9.60
CA LEU A 44 15.26 -16.61 11.03
C LEU A 44 15.93 -17.93 11.42
N GLU A 45 16.89 -17.86 12.33
CA GLU A 45 17.40 -19.05 13.01
C GLU A 45 16.42 -19.39 14.15
N LEU A 46 15.70 -20.49 14.01
CA LEU A 46 14.59 -20.86 14.89
C LEU A 46 14.91 -22.09 15.73
N SER A 47 14.55 -22.04 17.02
CA SER A 47 14.44 -23.23 17.86
C SER A 47 13.30 -24.14 17.38
N LYS A 48 13.28 -25.39 17.85
CA LYS A 48 12.23 -26.34 17.43
C LYS A 48 10.81 -25.85 17.78
N ALA A 49 10.63 -25.26 18.97
CA ALA A 49 9.34 -24.70 19.38
C ALA A 49 8.91 -23.52 18.48
N GLU A 50 9.85 -22.67 18.06
CA GLU A 50 9.55 -21.56 17.14
C GLU A 50 9.25 -22.04 15.72
N GLN A 51 9.90 -23.11 15.27
CA GLN A 51 9.55 -23.75 13.99
C GLN A 51 8.11 -24.26 14.00
N ASP A 52 7.68 -24.89 15.09
CA ASP A 52 6.31 -25.39 15.23
C ASP A 52 5.29 -24.22 15.20
N LEU A 53 5.59 -23.10 15.86
CA LEU A 53 4.77 -21.87 15.80
C LEU A 53 4.74 -21.26 14.39
N GLN A 54 5.87 -21.29 13.68
CA GLN A 54 5.93 -20.83 12.30
C GLN A 54 5.04 -21.67 11.39
N GLU A 55 5.15 -22.99 11.49
CA GLU A 55 4.33 -23.93 10.72
C GLU A 55 2.83 -23.75 11.00
N GLU A 56 2.44 -23.59 12.28
CA GLU A 56 1.06 -23.28 12.66
C GLU A 56 0.57 -21.98 12.01
N SER A 57 1.40 -20.92 12.02
CA SER A 57 1.05 -19.64 11.42
C SER A 57 0.77 -19.75 9.92
N ILE A 58 1.57 -20.55 9.20
CA ILE A 58 1.43 -20.82 7.77
C ILE A 58 0.18 -21.64 7.50
N GLN A 59 -0.12 -22.66 8.30
CA GLN A 59 -1.33 -23.46 8.13
C GLN A 59 -2.60 -22.60 8.30
N LEU A 60 -2.59 -21.68 9.26
CA LEU A 60 -3.74 -20.81 9.54
C LEU A 60 -3.96 -19.72 8.48
N HIS A 61 -2.89 -19.12 7.95
CA HIS A 61 -2.98 -17.93 7.09
C HIS A 61 -2.52 -18.14 5.65
N GLN A 62 -1.91 -19.28 5.33
CA GLN A 62 -1.22 -19.55 4.04
C GLN A 62 -0.06 -18.58 3.74
N ILE A 63 0.37 -17.83 4.76
CA ILE A 63 1.46 -16.85 4.76
C ILE A 63 2.27 -17.08 6.02
N ASN A 64 3.59 -16.91 5.95
CA ASN A 64 4.47 -17.01 7.12
C ASN A 64 4.31 -15.78 8.04
N ILE A 65 3.20 -15.73 8.78
CA ILE A 65 2.88 -14.63 9.69
C ILE A 65 3.88 -14.55 10.84
N PHE A 66 4.41 -15.69 11.31
CA PHE A 66 5.46 -15.70 12.32
C PHE A 66 6.70 -14.88 11.90
N LEU A 67 7.09 -14.97 10.62
CA LEU A 67 8.13 -14.13 10.04
C LEU A 67 7.65 -12.69 9.86
N SER A 68 6.43 -12.50 9.34
CA SER A 68 5.84 -11.18 9.14
C SER A 68 5.81 -10.34 10.41
N ASP A 69 5.50 -10.94 11.56
CA ASP A 69 5.45 -10.26 12.86
C ASP A 69 6.82 -9.75 13.33
N ARG A 70 7.91 -10.26 12.74
CA ARG A 70 9.30 -9.84 13.01
C ARG A 70 9.87 -8.91 11.94
N ILE A 71 9.14 -8.69 10.85
CA ILE A 71 9.49 -7.71 9.83
C ILE A 71 8.80 -6.39 10.17
N SER A 72 9.56 -5.29 10.12
CA SER A 72 9.03 -3.95 10.40
C SER A 72 7.75 -3.65 9.61
N LEU A 73 6.77 -3.05 10.29
CA LEU A 73 5.56 -2.51 9.64
C LEU A 73 5.88 -1.31 8.73
N HIS A 74 7.08 -0.73 8.90
CA HIS A 74 7.53 0.48 8.22
C HIS A 74 8.66 0.21 7.22
N ARG A 75 8.92 -1.07 6.88
CA ARG A 75 10.06 -1.43 6.02
C ARG A 75 10.04 -0.70 4.68
N ARG A 76 11.21 -0.52 4.10
CA ARG A 76 11.36 0.10 2.78
C ARG A 76 11.42 -0.97 1.70
N LEU A 77 10.86 -0.68 0.53
CA LEU A 77 11.08 -1.49 -0.66
C LEU A 77 12.30 -0.96 -1.43
N PRO A 78 13.08 -1.85 -2.08
CA PRO A 78 14.18 -1.42 -2.91
C PRO A 78 13.64 -0.79 -4.18
N GLU A 79 14.40 0.16 -4.76
CA GLU A 79 14.05 0.74 -6.05
C GLU A 79 14.18 -0.31 -7.16
N ARG A 80 13.04 -0.69 -7.75
CA ARG A 80 12.96 -1.72 -8.79
C ARG A 80 12.37 -1.22 -10.11
N ARG A 81 11.90 0.02 -10.17
CA ARG A 81 11.28 0.57 -11.38
C ARG A 81 12.31 0.80 -12.48
N ASN A 82 11.83 0.89 -13.72
CA ASN A 82 12.64 1.35 -14.83
C ASN A 82 13.21 2.77 -14.52
N PRO A 83 14.51 3.03 -14.76
CA PRO A 83 15.12 4.33 -14.48
C PRO A 83 14.35 5.53 -15.08
N LEU A 84 13.71 5.36 -16.23
CA LEU A 84 12.90 6.40 -16.87
C LEU A 84 11.70 6.86 -16.01
N CYS A 85 11.19 6.01 -15.12
CA CYS A 85 10.11 6.39 -14.19
C CYS A 85 10.55 7.53 -13.25
N LYS A 86 11.83 7.59 -12.87
CA LYS A 86 12.36 8.62 -11.96
C LYS A 86 12.48 10.00 -12.60
N GLU A 87 12.53 10.04 -13.93
CA GLU A 87 12.63 11.27 -14.69
C GLU A 87 11.26 11.97 -14.85
N LYS A 88 10.17 11.24 -14.54
CA LYS A 88 8.81 11.78 -14.60
C LYS A 88 8.61 12.89 -13.56
N LYS A 89 7.88 13.92 -13.97
CA LYS A 89 7.54 15.07 -13.13
C LYS A 89 6.03 15.24 -13.15
N TYR A 90 5.44 15.25 -11.95
CA TYR A 90 4.01 15.37 -11.78
C TYR A 90 3.62 16.78 -11.35
N ASP A 91 2.48 17.24 -11.86
CA ASP A 91 1.86 18.50 -11.47
C ASP A 91 0.89 18.28 -10.29
N TYR A 92 1.45 18.17 -9.09
CA TYR A 92 0.75 17.84 -7.84
C TYR A 92 -0.46 18.73 -7.53
N TYR A 93 -0.50 19.99 -7.99
CA TYR A 93 -1.62 20.89 -7.71
C TYR A 93 -2.86 20.58 -8.55
N ASN A 94 -2.66 19.93 -9.69
CA ASN A 94 -3.73 19.63 -10.64
C ASN A 94 -4.03 18.12 -10.71
N LEU A 95 -3.42 17.31 -9.85
CA LEU A 95 -3.80 15.90 -9.68
C LEU A 95 -4.99 15.81 -8.72
N SER A 96 -5.96 14.98 -9.07
CA SER A 96 -7.12 14.70 -8.23
C SER A 96 -6.73 13.91 -6.98
N LYS A 97 -7.48 14.07 -5.89
CA LYS A 97 -7.21 13.30 -4.67
C LYS A 97 -7.85 11.91 -4.74
N THR A 98 -7.24 10.95 -4.05
CA THR A 98 -7.76 9.58 -3.97
C THR A 98 -8.24 9.19 -2.58
N SER A 99 -9.30 8.40 -2.52
CA SER A 99 -9.65 7.55 -1.38
C SER A 99 -9.11 6.13 -1.64
N VAL A 100 -8.16 5.69 -0.81
CA VAL A 100 -7.64 4.33 -0.85
C VAL A 100 -8.59 3.42 -0.06
N ILE A 101 -9.12 2.38 -0.69
CA ILE A 101 -10.09 1.44 -0.07
C ILE A 101 -9.43 0.08 0.07
N ILE A 102 -9.43 -0.43 1.30
CA ILE A 102 -8.82 -1.70 1.67
C ILE A 102 -9.85 -2.54 2.40
N ALA A 103 -10.45 -3.49 1.69
CA ALA A 103 -11.35 -4.47 2.30
C ALA A 103 -10.53 -5.62 2.89
N PHE A 104 -10.88 -6.08 4.08
CA PHE A 104 -10.19 -7.18 4.74
C PHE A 104 -11.16 -8.11 5.46
N TYR A 105 -10.77 -9.38 5.56
CA TYR A 105 -11.48 -10.40 6.32
C TYR A 105 -10.46 -11.35 6.97
N ASN A 106 -10.43 -11.41 8.30
CA ASN A 106 -9.53 -12.28 9.06
C ASN A 106 -8.04 -12.15 8.71
N GLU A 107 -7.61 -10.98 8.24
CA GLU A 107 -6.22 -10.71 7.89
C GLU A 107 -5.32 -10.70 9.13
N ALA A 108 -4.06 -11.09 8.95
CA ALA A 108 -3.09 -11.01 10.02
C ALA A 108 -2.78 -9.55 10.37
N TRP A 109 -2.45 -9.31 11.64
CA TRP A 109 -2.20 -7.96 12.16
C TRP A 109 -1.05 -7.26 11.43
N SER A 110 0.08 -7.97 11.26
CA SER A 110 1.29 -7.40 10.68
C SER A 110 1.16 -7.09 9.19
N THR A 111 0.50 -7.94 8.40
CA THR A 111 0.24 -7.69 6.98
C THR A 111 -0.70 -6.51 6.79
N LEU A 112 -1.85 -6.49 7.48
CA LEU A 112 -2.83 -5.40 7.40
C LEU A 112 -2.21 -4.04 7.75
N LEU A 113 -1.51 -3.97 8.90
CA LEU A 113 -0.92 -2.70 9.32
C LEU A 113 0.28 -2.28 8.47
N ARG A 114 1.08 -3.23 7.97
CA ARG A 114 2.15 -2.90 7.01
C ARG A 114 1.58 -2.30 5.74
N THR A 115 0.42 -2.78 5.25
CA THR A 115 -0.26 -2.14 4.12
C THR A 115 -0.70 -0.72 4.46
N VAL A 116 -1.36 -0.50 5.60
CA VAL A 116 -1.80 0.85 6.02
C VAL A 116 -0.62 1.81 6.11
N HIS A 117 0.45 1.41 6.80
CA HIS A 117 1.66 2.23 6.93
C HIS A 117 2.34 2.45 5.58
N SER A 118 2.45 1.42 4.76
CA SER A 118 3.04 1.54 3.43
C SER A 118 2.30 2.58 2.58
N VAL A 119 0.97 2.59 2.58
CA VAL A 119 0.17 3.63 1.90
C VAL A 119 0.44 5.01 2.50
N LEU A 120 0.37 5.16 3.83
CA LEU A 120 0.59 6.44 4.52
C LEU A 120 2.00 7.02 4.30
N GLU A 121 2.99 6.14 4.16
CA GLU A 121 4.41 6.49 4.09
C GLU A 121 4.95 6.64 2.67
N THR A 122 4.17 6.28 1.65
CA THR A 122 4.55 6.39 0.23
C THR A 122 3.58 7.23 -0.59
N SER A 123 2.40 7.57 -0.06
CA SER A 123 1.42 8.42 -0.74
C SER A 123 1.62 9.88 -0.34
N PRO A 124 1.82 10.81 -1.30
CA PRO A 124 1.95 12.24 -1.03
C PRO A 124 0.74 12.80 -0.26
N ASP A 125 0.99 13.60 0.79
CA ASP A 125 -0.07 14.12 1.67
C ASP A 125 -1.09 15.01 0.91
N ILE A 126 -0.67 15.66 -0.16
CA ILE A 126 -1.55 16.48 -0.99
C ILE A 126 -2.54 15.64 -1.83
N LEU A 127 -2.19 14.39 -2.16
CA LEU A 127 -2.95 13.52 -3.06
C LEU A 127 -3.81 12.48 -2.33
N LEU A 128 -3.40 12.04 -1.14
CA LEU A 128 -4.19 11.10 -0.35
C LEU A 128 -5.27 11.84 0.44
N GLU A 129 -6.55 11.62 0.12
CA GLU A 129 -7.65 12.18 0.92
C GLU A 129 -7.85 11.34 2.20
N GLU A 130 -7.98 10.03 2.04
CA GLU A 130 -8.22 9.09 3.13
C GLU A 130 -7.91 7.64 2.74
N ILE A 131 -7.64 6.81 3.75
CA ILE A 131 -7.62 5.34 3.70
C ILE A 131 -8.88 4.86 4.40
N ILE A 132 -9.68 4.05 3.70
CA ILE A 132 -10.90 3.45 4.20
C ILE A 132 -10.67 1.96 4.34
N LEU A 133 -10.48 1.52 5.58
CA LEU A 133 -10.45 0.11 5.93
C LEU A 133 -11.88 -0.40 6.08
N VAL A 134 -12.21 -1.48 5.39
CA VAL A 134 -13.54 -2.12 5.46
C VAL A 134 -13.38 -3.52 6.03
N ASP A 135 -13.76 -3.69 7.30
CA ASP A 135 -13.85 -4.99 7.96
C ASP A 135 -15.10 -5.74 7.43
N ASP A 136 -14.88 -6.74 6.60
CA ASP A 136 -15.92 -7.62 6.04
C ASP A 136 -16.34 -8.70 7.05
N TYR A 137 -16.68 -8.28 8.27
CA TYR A 137 -17.18 -9.15 9.34
C TYR A 137 -16.17 -10.18 9.85
N SER A 138 -14.92 -9.75 10.08
CA SER A 138 -13.86 -10.60 10.64
C SER A 138 -14.24 -11.15 12.02
N ASP A 139 -13.73 -12.34 12.38
CA ASP A 139 -13.97 -13.00 13.67
C ASP A 139 -12.75 -12.95 14.61
N LYS A 140 -11.60 -12.48 14.14
CA LYS A 140 -10.37 -12.42 14.93
C LYS A 140 -10.38 -11.27 15.93
N GLU A 141 -10.05 -11.57 17.18
CA GLU A 141 -10.08 -10.62 18.29
C GLU A 141 -9.15 -9.41 18.07
N HIS A 142 -7.97 -9.63 17.49
CA HIS A 142 -7.03 -8.54 17.18
C HIS A 142 -7.59 -7.52 16.18
N LEU A 143 -8.63 -7.87 15.41
CA LEU A 143 -9.27 -6.98 14.44
C LEU A 143 -10.43 -6.17 15.05
N LYS A 144 -10.71 -6.32 16.34
CA LYS A 144 -11.80 -5.63 17.06
C LYS A 144 -11.29 -4.35 17.71
N GLU A 145 -11.43 -4.23 19.03
CA GLU A 145 -11.07 -3.03 19.80
C GLU A 145 -9.58 -2.69 19.65
N ALA A 146 -8.71 -3.70 19.60
CA ALA A 146 -7.26 -3.49 19.42
C ALA A 146 -6.94 -2.73 18.12
N LEU A 147 -7.61 -3.07 17.02
CA LEU A 147 -7.44 -2.38 15.74
C LEU A 147 -7.99 -0.96 15.80
N GLU A 148 -9.18 -0.75 16.38
CA GLU A 148 -9.75 0.59 16.54
C GLU A 148 -8.82 1.53 17.33
N ASN A 149 -8.32 1.05 18.47
CA ASN A 149 -7.41 1.80 19.32
C ASN A 149 -6.09 2.14 18.61
N TYR A 150 -5.57 1.21 17.79
CA TYR A 150 -4.37 1.45 17.00
C TYR A 150 -4.59 2.55 15.95
N LEU A 151 -5.67 2.41 15.17
CA LEU A 151 -5.97 3.30 14.05
C LEU A 151 -6.40 4.70 14.49
N ALA A 152 -6.96 4.86 15.70
CA ALA A 152 -7.37 6.15 16.25
C ALA A 152 -6.23 7.19 16.30
N ASN A 153 -4.97 6.74 16.31
CA ASN A 153 -3.79 7.60 16.32
C ASN A 153 -3.29 7.97 14.90
N LEU A 154 -3.89 7.42 13.86
CA LEU A 154 -3.47 7.64 12.46
C LEU A 154 -4.38 8.65 11.77
N ARG A 155 -3.77 9.70 11.21
CA ARG A 155 -4.45 10.68 10.37
C ARG A 155 -4.86 10.02 9.07
N LYS A 156 -5.98 10.49 8.52
CA LYS A 156 -6.52 10.04 7.22
C LYS A 156 -6.88 8.56 7.18
N VAL A 157 -7.04 7.88 8.31
CA VAL A 157 -7.50 6.49 8.33
C VAL A 157 -8.90 6.44 8.93
N ARG A 158 -9.80 5.71 8.27
CA ARG A 158 -11.16 5.43 8.74
C ARG A 158 -11.39 3.93 8.71
N LEU A 159 -12.02 3.40 9.75
CA LEU A 159 -12.46 2.02 9.81
C LEU A 159 -13.99 1.95 9.68
N ILE A 160 -14.46 1.06 8.82
CA ILE A 160 -15.87 0.75 8.62
C ILE A 160 -16.03 -0.74 8.85
N ARG A 161 -17.10 -1.13 9.55
CA ARG A 161 -17.41 -2.53 9.81
C ARG A 161 -18.72 -2.92 9.16
N ALA A 162 -18.71 -4.03 8.42
CA ALA A 162 -19.93 -4.65 7.93
C ALA A 162 -20.68 -5.32 9.10
N ASN A 163 -22.01 -5.34 9.02
CA ASN A 163 -22.87 -5.96 10.05
C ASN A 163 -23.08 -7.48 9.84
N LYS A 164 -22.59 -8.01 8.71
CA LYS A 164 -22.60 -9.41 8.33
C LYS A 164 -21.51 -9.65 7.29
N ARG A 165 -21.21 -10.91 6.98
CA ARG A 165 -20.27 -11.23 5.90
C ARG A 165 -20.86 -10.83 4.54
N GLU A 166 -20.24 -9.85 3.90
CA GLU A 166 -20.69 -9.29 2.62
C GLU A 166 -19.89 -9.86 1.44
N GLY A 167 -18.62 -10.20 1.63
CA GLY A 167 -17.72 -10.61 0.57
C GLY A 167 -17.08 -9.42 -0.15
N LEU A 168 -15.91 -9.66 -0.77
CA LEU A 168 -15.00 -8.62 -1.27
C LEU A 168 -15.68 -7.53 -2.10
N VAL A 169 -16.56 -7.89 -3.04
CA VAL A 169 -17.24 -6.94 -3.92
C VAL A 169 -18.10 -5.96 -3.12
N ARG A 170 -18.97 -6.47 -2.24
CA ARG A 170 -19.88 -5.63 -1.45
C ARG A 170 -19.12 -4.84 -0.38
N ALA A 171 -18.07 -5.39 0.20
CA ALA A 171 -17.17 -4.66 1.10
C ALA A 171 -16.46 -3.49 0.38
N ARG A 172 -15.94 -3.71 -0.83
CA ARG A 172 -15.36 -2.63 -1.66
C ARG A 172 -16.40 -1.56 -2.01
N LEU A 173 -17.63 -1.96 -2.34
CA LEU A 173 -18.73 -1.01 -2.59
C LEU A 173 -19.12 -0.21 -1.35
N LEU A 174 -19.10 -0.82 -0.16
CA LEU A 174 -19.34 -0.11 1.10
C LEU A 174 -18.30 0.99 1.31
N GLY A 175 -17.00 0.67 1.11
CA GLY A 175 -15.93 1.67 1.16
C GLY A 175 -16.12 2.79 0.12
N ALA A 176 -16.44 2.42 -1.12
CA ALA A 176 -16.68 3.38 -2.21
C ALA A 176 -17.86 4.32 -1.93
N SER A 177 -18.93 3.82 -1.29
CA SER A 177 -20.14 4.61 -1.02
C SER A 177 -19.92 5.77 -0.03
N VAL A 178 -18.83 5.74 0.74
CA VAL A 178 -18.50 6.77 1.73
C VAL A 178 -17.17 7.47 1.47
N ALA A 179 -16.55 7.18 0.33
CA ALA A 179 -15.31 7.80 -0.11
C ALA A 179 -15.52 9.27 -0.47
N ARG A 180 -14.52 10.10 -0.15
CA ARG A 180 -14.54 11.55 -0.35
C ARG A 180 -13.56 12.02 -1.42
N GLY A 181 -12.63 11.18 -1.84
CA GLY A 181 -11.70 11.48 -2.93
C GLY A 181 -12.39 11.43 -4.29
N ASP A 182 -11.84 12.15 -5.26
CA ASP A 182 -12.32 12.17 -6.64
C ASP A 182 -12.01 10.84 -7.36
N VAL A 183 -10.95 10.16 -6.93
CA VAL A 183 -10.49 8.87 -7.45
C VAL A 183 -10.62 7.80 -6.38
N LEU A 184 -11.01 6.59 -6.78
CA LEU A 184 -11.01 5.40 -5.92
C LEU A 184 -9.80 4.53 -6.25
N THR A 185 -8.97 4.24 -5.25
CA THR A 185 -7.83 3.33 -5.40
C THR A 185 -8.05 2.11 -4.50
N PHE A 186 -8.27 0.95 -5.10
CA PHE A 186 -8.48 -0.29 -4.34
C PHE A 186 -7.16 -1.03 -4.15
N LEU A 187 -6.86 -1.41 -2.91
CA LEU A 187 -5.73 -2.29 -2.56
C LEU A 187 -6.24 -3.46 -1.72
N ASP A 188 -5.51 -4.57 -1.75
CA ASP A 188 -5.72 -5.67 -0.82
C ASP A 188 -4.97 -5.40 0.50
N CYS A 189 -5.33 -6.13 1.55
CA CYS A 189 -4.87 -5.91 2.93
C CYS A 189 -3.49 -6.53 3.25
N HIS A 190 -2.74 -6.92 2.23
CA HIS A 190 -1.40 -7.51 2.33
C HIS A 190 -0.51 -7.02 1.19
N CYS A 191 -0.62 -5.73 0.86
CA CYS A 191 0.22 -5.05 -0.13
C CYS A 191 1.31 -4.22 0.55
N GLU A 192 2.40 -3.97 -0.19
CA GLU A 192 3.40 -2.95 0.13
C GLU A 192 3.67 -2.10 -1.11
N CYS A 193 3.54 -0.80 -0.96
CA CYS A 193 3.65 0.18 -2.02
C CYS A 193 5.11 0.55 -2.28
N HIS A 194 5.49 0.57 -3.56
CA HIS A 194 6.75 1.14 -4.01
C HIS A 194 6.71 2.69 -3.92
N GLU A 195 7.86 3.34 -3.81
CA GLU A 195 7.98 4.80 -3.94
C GLU A 195 7.34 5.31 -5.24
N GLU A 196 6.60 6.42 -5.14
CA GLU A 196 5.86 7.07 -6.23
C GLU A 196 4.93 6.12 -7.02
N TRP A 197 4.27 5.17 -6.34
CA TRP A 197 3.28 4.27 -6.94
C TRP A 197 1.98 4.96 -7.35
N LEU A 198 1.63 6.08 -6.70
CA LEU A 198 0.31 6.69 -6.77
C LEU A 198 0.21 7.73 -7.90
N GLU A 199 1.24 8.56 -8.06
CA GLU A 199 1.24 9.66 -9.01
C GLU A 199 1.00 9.23 -10.48
N PRO A 200 1.62 8.14 -11.00
CA PRO A 200 1.34 7.67 -12.36
C PRO A 200 -0.13 7.31 -12.58
N LEU A 201 -0.80 6.76 -11.56
CA LEU A 201 -2.21 6.36 -11.63
C LEU A 201 -3.10 7.59 -11.74
N LEU A 202 -2.86 8.59 -10.88
CA LEU A 202 -3.65 9.82 -10.85
C LEU A 202 -3.38 10.71 -12.06
N GLU A 203 -2.13 10.77 -12.54
CA GLU A 203 -1.77 11.46 -13.78
C GLU A 203 -2.55 10.88 -14.96
N ARG A 204 -2.58 9.56 -15.10
CA ARG A 204 -3.26 8.92 -16.21
C ARG A 204 -4.77 9.10 -16.18
N ILE A 205 -5.40 9.05 -15.00
CA ILE A 205 -6.84 9.31 -14.83
C ILE A 205 -7.18 10.77 -15.12
N LYS A 206 -6.30 11.71 -14.76
CA LYS A 206 -6.46 13.13 -15.12
C LYS A 206 -6.45 13.33 -16.63
N GLU A 207 -5.55 12.65 -17.35
CA GLU A 207 -5.47 12.70 -18.81
C GLU A 207 -6.69 12.06 -19.48
N GLU A 208 -7.14 10.93 -18.96
CA GLU A 208 -8.25 10.16 -19.51
C GLU A 208 -9.17 9.68 -18.37
N PRO A 209 -10.21 10.46 -18.02
CA PRO A 209 -11.13 10.13 -16.92
C PRO A 209 -11.91 8.82 -17.12
N SER A 210 -11.99 8.31 -18.36
CA SER A 210 -12.62 7.03 -18.65
C SER A 210 -11.70 5.82 -18.45
N ALA A 211 -10.41 6.03 -18.20
CA ALA A 211 -9.44 4.96 -18.04
C ALA A 211 -9.47 4.36 -16.63
N VAL A 212 -9.47 3.02 -16.56
CA VAL A 212 -9.22 2.27 -15.33
C VAL A 212 -7.77 1.80 -15.35
N ILE A 213 -6.97 2.24 -14.38
CA ILE A 213 -5.53 2.03 -14.36
C ILE A 213 -5.16 1.11 -13.21
N CYS A 214 -4.31 0.12 -13.50
CA CYS A 214 -3.77 -0.81 -12.51
C CYS A 214 -2.25 -0.60 -12.39
N PRO A 215 -1.67 -0.71 -11.17
CA PRO A 215 -0.23 -0.82 -11.03
C PRO A 215 0.25 -2.17 -11.60
N VAL A 216 1.55 -2.27 -11.86
CA VAL A 216 2.20 -3.59 -12.00
C VAL A 216 2.14 -4.27 -10.63
N ILE A 217 1.65 -5.52 -10.60
CA ILE A 217 1.49 -6.28 -9.35
C ILE A 217 2.72 -7.17 -9.19
N ASP A 218 3.67 -6.69 -8.39
CA ASP A 218 4.87 -7.44 -8.04
C ASP A 218 4.59 -8.45 -6.91
N VAL A 219 5.33 -9.57 -6.92
CA VAL A 219 5.18 -10.61 -5.89
C VAL A 219 5.98 -10.22 -4.65
N ILE A 220 5.33 -10.34 -3.49
CA ILE A 220 6.01 -10.49 -2.19
C ILE A 220 5.91 -11.96 -1.82
N ASP A 221 7.04 -12.64 -1.66
CA ASP A 221 7.05 -14.07 -1.35
C ASP A 221 6.39 -14.33 0.01
N TRP A 222 5.38 -15.21 0.05
CA TRP A 222 4.58 -15.44 1.26
C TRP A 222 5.37 -16.09 2.41
N ASN A 223 6.51 -16.73 2.10
CA ASN A 223 7.31 -17.45 3.09
C ASN A 223 8.52 -16.66 3.60
N THR A 224 9.16 -15.88 2.72
CA THR A 224 10.39 -15.12 3.01
C THR A 224 10.18 -13.61 3.00
N PHE A 225 9.03 -13.13 2.54
CA PHE A 225 8.71 -11.70 2.36
C PHE A 225 9.67 -10.95 1.43
N GLU A 226 10.37 -11.66 0.54
CA GLU A 226 11.18 -11.06 -0.52
C GLU A 226 10.29 -10.29 -1.50
N PHE A 227 10.68 -9.07 -1.85
CA PHE A 227 10.02 -8.27 -2.88
C PHE A 227 10.66 -8.53 -4.25
N LEU A 228 9.87 -9.10 -5.18
CA LEU A 228 10.31 -9.61 -6.47
C LEU A 228 10.02 -8.67 -7.66
N GLY A 229 9.86 -7.37 -7.39
CA GLY A 229 9.68 -6.37 -8.44
C GLY A 229 10.91 -6.22 -9.34
N ASN A 230 10.68 -5.86 -10.61
CA ASN A 230 11.74 -5.68 -11.60
C ASN A 230 11.43 -4.56 -12.61
N ALA A 231 12.48 -4.12 -13.31
CA ALA A 231 12.42 -2.98 -14.24
C ALA A 231 12.00 -3.34 -15.68
N GLY A 232 11.67 -4.61 -15.92
CA GLY A 232 11.32 -5.13 -17.23
C GLY A 232 9.92 -4.72 -17.69
N GLU A 233 9.57 -5.11 -18.91
CA GLU A 233 8.19 -4.99 -19.39
C GLU A 233 7.28 -5.93 -18.57
N PRO A 234 6.17 -5.43 -18.00
CA PRO A 234 5.30 -6.24 -17.16
C PRO A 234 4.45 -7.20 -17.99
N GLN A 235 3.97 -8.27 -17.35
CA GLN A 235 2.87 -9.05 -17.90
C GLN A 235 1.55 -8.28 -17.81
N ILE A 236 0.60 -8.61 -18.69
CA ILE A 236 -0.74 -8.04 -18.71
C ILE A 236 -1.81 -9.12 -18.50
N GLY A 237 -2.99 -8.70 -18.07
CA GLY A 237 -4.10 -9.59 -17.73
C GLY A 237 -4.93 -10.02 -18.93
N GLY A 238 -5.27 -11.31 -18.98
CA GLY A 238 -6.21 -11.91 -19.93
C GLY A 238 -7.10 -12.96 -19.25
N PHE A 239 -7.76 -13.80 -20.04
CA PHE A 239 -8.52 -14.93 -19.52
C PHE A 239 -8.48 -16.12 -20.49
N ASP A 240 -8.66 -17.33 -19.97
CA ASP A 240 -8.86 -18.52 -20.77
C ASP A 240 -10.36 -18.87 -20.95
N TRP A 241 -10.66 -19.89 -21.76
CA TRP A 241 -12.04 -20.32 -22.03
C TRP A 241 -12.78 -20.92 -20.81
N ARG A 242 -12.11 -21.08 -19.67
CA ARG A 242 -12.72 -21.46 -18.39
C ARG A 242 -13.12 -20.23 -17.56
N LEU A 243 -12.91 -19.03 -18.10
CA LEU A 243 -13.09 -17.74 -17.43
C LEU A 243 -12.17 -17.56 -16.22
N VAL A 244 -10.97 -18.14 -16.28
CA VAL A 244 -9.92 -17.95 -15.28
C VAL A 244 -8.96 -16.87 -15.77
N PHE A 245 -8.63 -15.91 -14.90
CA PHE A 245 -7.62 -14.88 -15.18
C PHE A 245 -6.25 -15.51 -15.46
N THR A 246 -5.54 -15.00 -16.46
CA THR A 246 -4.19 -15.45 -16.81
C THR A 246 -3.28 -14.28 -17.14
N TRP A 247 -1.99 -14.44 -16.84
CA TRP A 247 -0.95 -13.50 -17.25
C TRP A 247 -0.39 -13.86 -18.62
N HIS A 248 -0.11 -12.86 -19.46
CA HIS A 248 0.58 -13.02 -20.74
C HIS A 248 1.51 -11.85 -21.02
N VAL A 249 2.44 -12.03 -21.96
CA VAL A 249 3.36 -10.97 -22.41
C VAL A 249 2.61 -9.94 -23.25
N VAL A 250 3.12 -8.70 -23.29
CA VAL A 250 2.59 -7.67 -24.19
C VAL A 250 2.79 -8.13 -25.63
N PRO A 251 1.74 -8.11 -26.48
CA PRO A 251 1.87 -8.50 -27.89
C PRO A 251 2.66 -7.46 -28.69
N GLU A 252 3.41 -7.91 -29.70
CA GLU A 252 3.98 -7.01 -30.70
C GLU A 252 2.86 -6.27 -31.45
N ARG A 253 3.11 -4.99 -31.75
CA ARG A 253 2.15 -4.12 -32.45
C ARG A 253 2.16 -4.32 -33.95
#